data_AF-A0A7C4IUJ7-F1
#
_entry.id   AF-A0A7C4IUJ7-F1
#
_cell.length_a   1.000
_cell.length_b   1.000
_cell.length_c   1.000
_cell.angle_alpha   90.00
_cell.angle_beta   90.00
_cell.angle_gamma   90.00
#
_symmetry.space_group_name_H-M   'P 1'
#
loop_
_entity.id
_entity.type
_entity.pdbx_description
1 polymer ?
#
loop_
_entity_poly.entity_id
_entity_poly.type
_entity_poly.pdbx_seq_one_letter_code
_entity_poly.pdbx_strand_id
1 'polypeptide(L)' 'MKKLLCLFVLVSFLAGCAGAAESEFWKHDTMYKNYDHLKYSWSGYQDCGPEYTKASKAQGWWGATTNECKK' A
#
# COMPACT_ATOMS: atom_id res chain seq x y z
N MET A 1 1.20 28.22 17.64
CA MET A 1 0.13 27.61 16.82
C MET A 1 0.65 27.08 15.48
N LYS A 2 1.00 27.95 14.50
CA LYS A 2 1.38 27.55 13.13
C LYS A 2 2.62 26.64 13.04
N LYS A 3 3.65 26.90 13.87
CA LYS A 3 4.89 26.11 13.91
C LYS A 3 4.68 24.66 14.40
N LEU A 4 3.73 24.45 15.32
CA LEU A 4 3.40 23.12 15.84
C LEU A 4 2.64 22.29 14.80
N LEU A 5 1.74 22.93 14.04
CA LEU A 5 1.06 22.29 12.91
C LEU A 5 2.07 21.85 11.84
N CYS A 6 3.02 22.72 11.48
CA CYS A 6 4.07 22.36 10.51
C CYS A 6 4.94 21.21 11.01
N LEU A 7 5.34 21.21 12.28
CA LEU A 7 6.08 20.10 12.89
C LEU A 7 5.29 18.79 12.85
N PHE A 8 3.99 18.83 13.14
CA PHE A 8 3.13 17.65 13.10
C PHE A 8 3.05 17.06 11.69
N VAL A 9 2.78 17.90 10.68
CA VAL A 9 2.72 17.46 9.26
C VAL A 9 4.05 16.87 8.80
N LEU A 10 5.17 17.49 9.20
CA LEU A 10 6.50 17.05 8.79
C LEU A 10 6.88 15.71 9.42
N VAL A 11 6.53 15.49 10.69
CA VAL A 11 6.70 14.20 11.37
C VAL A 11 5.81 13.11 10.75
N SER A 12 4.54 13.41 10.44
CA SER A 12 3.64 12.47 9.77
C SER A 12 4.15 12.08 8.37
N PHE A 13 4.69 13.04 7.62
CA PHE A 13 5.27 12.81 6.29
C PHE A 13 6.51 11.91 6.37
N LEU A 14 7.40 12.16 7.33
CA LEU A 14 8.60 11.33 7.54
C LEU A 14 8.25 9.91 8.01
N ALA A 15 7.24 9.75 8.87
CA ALA A 15 6.76 8.43 9.29
C ALA A 15 6.13 7.62 8.14
N GLY A 16 5.45 8.28 7.19
CA GLY A 16 4.90 7.65 6.00
C GLY A 16 5.95 7.15 4.99
N CYS A 17 7.17 7.69 5.02
CA CYS A 17 8.25 7.29 4.11
C CYS A 17 8.85 5.92 4.46
N ALA A 18 8.72 5.46 5.70
CA ALA A 18 9.31 4.19 6.17
C ALA A 18 8.75 2.97 5.42
N GLY A 19 7.47 3.00 5.01
CA GLY A 19 6.82 1.90 4.27
C GLY A 19 7.06 1.91 2.76
N ALA A 20 7.76 2.91 2.21
CA ALA A 20 7.96 3.04 0.76
C ALA A 20 8.86 1.95 0.16
N ALA A 21 9.73 1.34 0.96
CA ALA A 21 10.57 0.23 0.53
C ALA A 21 9.78 -1.10 0.46
N GLU A 22 8.92 -1.37 1.44
CA GLU A 22 8.11 -2.61 1.50
C GLU A 22 6.96 -2.63 0.49
N SER A 23 6.47 -1.46 0.08
CA SER A 23 5.41 -1.33 -0.90
C SER A 23 5.89 -1.44 -2.36
N GLU A 24 7.19 -1.62 -2.59
CA GLU A 24 7.81 -1.57 -3.93
C GLU A 24 7.49 -0.29 -4.71
N PHE A 25 7.11 0.79 -4.00
CA PHE A 25 6.64 2.03 -4.60
C PHE A 25 7.65 2.62 -5.60
N TRP A 26 8.94 2.52 -5.30
CA TRP A 26 10.01 3.03 -6.17
C TRP A 26 10.30 2.16 -7.40
N LYS A 27 9.73 0.96 -7.50
CA LYS A 27 9.95 0.03 -8.63
C LYS A 27 8.89 0.17 -9.72
N HIS A 28 7.85 0.98 -9.49
CA HIS A 28 6.71 1.14 -10.38
C HIS A 28 6.42 2.62 -10.62
N ASP A 29 6.00 2.95 -11.84
CA ASP A 29 5.69 4.33 -12.22
C ASP A 29 4.39 4.86 -11.56
N THR A 30 3.58 3.96 -11.00
CA THR A 30 2.32 4.28 -10.36
C THR A 30 2.24 3.67 -8.97
N MET A 31 1.44 4.27 -8.09
CA MET A 31 1.23 3.74 -6.73
C MET A 31 0.43 2.43 -6.74
N TYR A 32 -0.57 2.35 -7.63
CA TYR A 32 -1.40 1.18 -7.86
C TYR A 32 -1.43 0.86 -9.35
N LYS A 33 -1.67 -0.40 -9.68
CA LYS A 33 -1.69 -0.87 -11.07
C LYS A 33 -2.97 -0.49 -11.78
N ASN A 34 -4.08 -0.56 -11.05
CA ASN A 34 -5.42 -0.24 -11.50
C ASN A 34 -6.32 0.02 -10.28
N TYR A 35 -7.60 0.28 -10.53
CA TYR A 35 -8.58 0.54 -9.48
C TYR A 35 -8.85 -0.66 -8.57
N ASP A 36 -8.71 -1.89 -9.06
CA ASP A 36 -8.86 -3.09 -8.24
C ASP A 36 -7.70 -3.20 -7.24
N HIS A 37 -6.46 -2.92 -7.68
CA HIS A 37 -5.29 -2.84 -6.81
C HIS A 37 -5.50 -1.78 -5.72
N LEU A 38 -5.95 -0.57 -6.08
CA LEU A 38 -6.30 0.48 -5.12
C LEU A 38 -7.32 -0.01 -4.07
N LYS A 39 -8.44 -0.59 -4.52
CA LYS A 39 -9.52 -1.06 -3.65
C LYS A 39 -9.02 -2.12 -2.67
N TYR A 40 -8.20 -3.04 -3.15
CA TYR A 40 -7.57 -4.06 -2.30
C TYR A 40 -6.64 -3.43 -1.24
N SER A 41 -5.77 -2.50 -1.64
CA SER A 41 -4.85 -1.84 -0.71
C SER A 41 -5.53 -0.95 0.33
N TRP A 42 -6.75 -0.45 0.06
CA TRP A 42 -7.47 0.43 0.99
C TRP A 42 -8.32 -0.31 2.01
N SER A 43 -8.95 -1.41 1.63
CA SER A 43 -9.83 -2.15 2.52
C SER A 43 -9.85 -3.66 2.29
N GLY A 44 -9.57 -4.13 1.06
CA GLY A 44 -9.60 -5.56 0.74
C GLY A 44 -8.56 -6.39 1.49
N TYR A 45 -7.44 -5.80 1.91
CA TYR A 45 -6.41 -6.51 2.68
C TYR A 45 -6.88 -6.96 4.08
N GLN A 46 -7.92 -6.34 4.64
CA GLN A 46 -8.45 -6.68 5.97
C GLN A 46 -9.22 -8.01 5.95
N ASP A 47 -9.80 -8.36 4.80
CA ASP A 47 -10.49 -9.62 4.53
C ASP A 47 -9.74 -10.35 3.41
N CYS A 48 -8.45 -10.58 3.65
CA CYS A 48 -7.55 -11.18 2.67
C CYS A 48 -7.97 -12.62 2.38
N GLY A 49 -8.81 -12.82 1.37
CA GLY A 49 -9.25 -14.11 0.89
C GLY A 49 -8.42 -14.67 -0.29
N PRO A 50 -8.59 -15.96 -0.63
CA PRO A 50 -7.90 -16.60 -1.76
C PRO A 50 -8.11 -15.90 -3.11
N GLU A 51 -9.26 -15.25 -3.29
CA GLU A 51 -9.61 -14.48 -4.48
C GLU A 51 -8.68 -13.29 -4.71
N TYR A 52 -8.24 -12.60 -3.66
CA TYR A 52 -7.32 -11.48 -3.78
C TYR A 52 -5.89 -11.95 -4.03
N THR A 53 -5.50 -13.10 -3.48
CA THR A 53 -4.22 -13.73 -3.85
C THR A 53 -4.21 -14.09 -5.34
N LYS A 54 -5.31 -14.66 -5.85
CA LYS A 54 -5.44 -14.97 -7.29
C LYS A 54 -5.45 -13.71 -8.14
N ALA A 55 -6.20 -12.68 -7.74
CA ALA A 55 -6.26 -11.41 -8.47
C ALA A 55 -4.90 -10.69 -8.49
N SER A 56 -4.22 -10.64 -7.34
CA SER A 56 -2.87 -10.09 -7.19
C SER A 56 -1.88 -10.76 -8.14
N LYS A 57 -1.86 -12.11 -8.19
CA LYS A 57 -1.00 -12.88 -9.11
C LYS A 57 -1.40 -12.70 -10.58
N ALA A 58 -2.69 -12.77 -10.90
CA ALA A 58 -3.19 -12.67 -12.28
C ALA A 58 -3.01 -11.27 -12.89
N GLN A 59 -3.20 -10.23 -12.07
CA GLN A 59 -3.06 -8.85 -12.49
C GLN A 59 -1.65 -8.31 -12.24
N GLY A 60 -0.79 -9.02 -11.52
CA GLY A 60 0.58 -8.61 -11.21
C GLY A 60 0.64 -7.33 -10.37
N TRP A 61 -0.06 -7.32 -9.25
CA TRP A 61 0.00 -6.26 -8.24
C TRP A 61 1.30 -6.37 -7.43
N TRP A 62 1.68 -5.28 -6.75
CA TRP A 62 2.91 -5.18 -5.96
C TRP A 62 2.62 -4.78 -4.50
N GLY A 63 3.61 -4.94 -3.62
CA GLY A 63 3.52 -4.60 -2.21
C GLY A 63 3.40 -5.81 -1.27
N ALA A 64 3.58 -5.58 0.03
CA ALA A 64 3.80 -6.63 1.03
C ALA A 64 2.69 -7.70 1.15
N THR A 65 1.44 -7.38 0.80
CA THR A 65 0.28 -8.27 0.94
C THR A 65 -0.03 -9.12 -0.29
N THR A 66 0.77 -9.00 -1.35
CA THR A 66 0.52 -9.66 -2.65
C THR A 66 0.86 -11.14 -2.68
N ASN A 67 1.71 -11.61 -1.77
CA ASN A 67 2.35 -12.92 -1.90
C ASN A 67 1.54 -14.08 -1.35
N GLU A 68 0.76 -13.89 -0.27
CA GLU A 68 -0.20 -14.86 0.23
C GLU A 68 -0.96 -14.28 1.42
N CYS A 69 -2.30 -14.31 1.35
CA CYS A 69 -3.13 -14.04 2.51
C CYS A 69 -2.88 -15.12 3.58
N LYS A 70 -2.10 -14.79 4.61
CA LYS A 70 -1.96 -15.65 5.80
C LYS A 70 -3.28 -15.60 6.56
N LYS A 71 -4.07 -16.66 6.44
CA LYS A 71 -5.26 -16.88 7.26
C LYS A 71 -4.87 -17.00 8.73
#